data_AF-A0A350LZB2-F1
#
_entry.id   AF-A0A350LZB2-F1
#
_cell.length_a   1.000
_cell.length_b   1.000
_cell.length_c   1.000
_cell.angle_alpha   90.00
_cell.angle_beta   90.00
_cell.angle_gamma   90.00
#
_symmetry.space_group_name_H-M   'P 1'
#
loop_
_entity.id
_entity.type
_entity.pdbx_description
1 polymer ?
#
loop_
_entity_poly.entity_id
_entity_poly.type
_entity_poly.pdbx_seq_one_letter_code
_entity_poly.pdbx_strand_id
1 'polypeptide(L)' 'MECRKNENLTKCNCTYEPCSRKGICCECLHYHLKMRQVPACFFSPDIEATYDRSLRRFVSHLDT' A
#
# COMPACT_ATOMS: atom_id res chain seq x y z
N MET A 1 -10.58 18.30 1.10
CA MET A 1 -9.65 18.33 -0.04
C MET A 1 -10.07 17.24 -1.02
N GLU A 2 -10.06 17.53 -2.31
CA GLU A 2 -10.38 16.56 -3.36
C GLU A 2 -9.24 15.54 -3.54
N CYS A 3 -9.58 14.27 -3.80
CA CYS A 3 -8.60 13.19 -3.96
C CYS A 3 -7.96 13.23 -5.35
N ARG A 4 -6.62 13.29 -5.41
CA ARG A 4 -5.84 13.23 -6.66
C ARG A 4 -5.64 11.80 -7.16
N LYS A 5 -6.76 11.07 -7.35
CA LYS A 5 -6.76 9.62 -7.64
C LYS A 5 -5.89 9.25 -8.84
N ASN A 6 -6.01 9.97 -9.95
CA ASN A 6 -5.26 9.67 -11.18
C ASN A 6 -3.75 9.83 -11.00
N GLU A 7 -3.31 10.88 -10.30
CA GLU A 7 -1.89 11.06 -9.95
C GLU A 7 -1.41 9.93 -9.02
N ASN A 8 -2.20 9.59 -8.01
CA ASN A 8 -1.87 8.54 -7.05
C ASN A 8 -1.77 7.15 -7.70
N LEU A 9 -2.56 6.87 -8.74
CA LEU A 9 -2.50 5.60 -9.48
C LEU A 9 -1.13 5.37 -10.12
N THR A 10 -0.45 6.44 -10.56
CA THR A 10 0.91 6.32 -11.14
C THR A 10 1.97 5.90 -10.13
N LYS A 11 1.70 6.11 -8.82
CA LYS A 11 2.57 5.74 -7.70
C LYS A 11 2.13 4.47 -6.98
N CYS A 12 0.94 3.96 -7.28
CA CYS A 12 0.37 2.80 -6.61
C CYS A 12 0.94 1.52 -7.22
N ASN A 13 1.81 0.83 -6.49
CA ASN A 13 2.38 -0.46 -6.89
C ASN A 13 1.59 -1.67 -6.38
N CYS A 14 0.39 -1.49 -5.80
CA CYS A 14 -0.40 -2.62 -5.29
C CYS A 14 -0.64 -3.68 -6.37
N THR A 15 -0.14 -4.89 -6.14
CA THR A 15 -0.19 -6.00 -7.10
C THR A 15 -1.50 -6.78 -7.05
N TYR A 16 -2.35 -6.52 -6.05
CA TYR A 16 -3.64 -7.20 -5.91
C TYR A 16 -4.68 -6.64 -6.90
N GLU A 17 -5.04 -7.44 -7.90
CA GLU A 17 -6.23 -7.26 -8.74
C GLU A 17 -7.32 -8.19 -8.21
N PRO A 18 -8.35 -7.68 -7.50
CA PRO A 18 -9.27 -6.63 -7.96
C PRO A 18 -9.42 -5.49 -6.94
N CYS A 19 -8.32 -4.84 -6.55
CA CYS A 19 -8.34 -3.81 -5.50
C CYS A 19 -9.14 -2.56 -5.91
N SER A 20 -10.33 -2.38 -5.33
CA SER A 20 -11.20 -1.21 -5.59
C SER A 20 -10.67 0.12 -5.04
N ARG A 21 -9.65 0.09 -4.17
CA ARG A 21 -9.12 1.26 -3.45
C ARG A 21 -7.87 1.88 -4.10
N LYS A 22 -7.39 1.33 -5.23
CA LYS A 22 -6.19 1.84 -5.91
C LYS A 22 -6.31 3.34 -6.22
N GLY A 23 -5.27 4.09 -5.86
CA GLY A 23 -5.22 5.56 -6.01
C GLY A 23 -6.03 6.35 -4.98
N ILE A 24 -6.84 5.71 -4.13
CA ILE A 24 -7.61 6.37 -3.06
C ILE A 24 -6.88 6.15 -1.72
N CYS A 25 -5.84 6.95 -1.48
CA CYS A 25 -4.89 6.71 -0.38
C CYS A 25 -5.54 6.68 1.02
N CYS A 26 -6.53 7.52 1.28
CA CYS A 26 -7.24 7.53 2.57
C CYS A 26 -7.98 6.21 2.82
N GLU A 27 -8.71 5.69 1.84
CA GLU A 27 -9.41 4.40 1.94
C GLU A 27 -8.43 3.23 2.04
N CYS A 28 -7.35 3.26 1.26
CA CYS A 28 -6.30 2.25 1.30
C CYS A 28 -5.66 2.17 2.69
N LEU A 29 -5.30 3.33 3.27
CA LEU A 29 -4.72 3.42 4.60
C LEU A 29 -5.68 2.88 5.67
N HIS A 30 -6.94 3.34 5.69
CA HIS A 30 -7.92 2.86 6.68
C HIS A 30 -8.20 1.36 6.56
N TYR A 31 -8.19 0.80 5.34
CA TYR A 31 -8.39 -0.62 5.13
C TYR A 31 -7.22 -1.44 5.69
N HIS A 32 -5.98 -1.11 5.33
CA HIS A 32 -4.81 -1.87 5.78
C HIS A 32 -4.53 -1.71 7.28
N LEU A 33 -4.76 -0.53 7.86
CA LEU A 33 -4.56 -0.31 9.30
C LEU A 33 -5.47 -1.19 10.16
N LYS A 34 -6.71 -1.47 9.72
CA LYS A 34 -7.62 -2.41 10.42
C LYS A 34 -7.06 -3.83 10.51
N MET A 35 -6.14 -4.20 9.62
CA MET A 35 -5.47 -5.50 9.58
C MET A 35 -4.03 -5.44 10.12
N ARG A 36 -3.63 -4.32 10.77
CA ARG A 36 -2.26 -4.07 11.23
C ARG A 36 -1.23 -4.15 10.09
N GLN A 37 -1.61 -3.63 8.93
CA GLN A 37 -0.79 -3.54 7.72
C GLN A 37 -0.59 -2.08 7.30
N VAL A 38 0.36 -1.85 6.39
CA VAL A 38 0.51 -0.60 5.63
C VAL A 38 0.20 -0.83 4.14
N PRO A 39 -0.18 0.21 3.38
CA PRO A 39 -0.38 0.09 1.94
C PRO A 39 0.85 -0.42 1.18
N ALA A 40 0.61 -1.02 0.01
CA ALA A 40 1.65 -1.46 -0.93
C ALA A 40 2.70 -0.37 -1.24
N CYS A 41 2.28 0.90 -1.31
CA CYS A 41 3.14 2.03 -1.66
C CYS A 41 4.28 2.28 -0.66
N PHE A 42 4.30 1.60 0.48
CA PHE A 42 5.37 1.66 1.49
C PHE A 42 6.46 0.61 1.25
N PHE A 43 6.30 -0.23 0.23
CA PHE A 43 7.18 -1.34 -0.11
C PHE A 43 7.71 -1.19 -1.54
N SER A 44 8.93 -1.67 -1.77
CA SER A 44 9.45 -1.85 -3.13
C SER A 44 8.69 -2.95 -3.88
N PRO A 45 8.74 -2.99 -5.23
CA PRO A 45 7.99 -3.97 -6.02
C PRO A 45 8.28 -5.44 -5.64
N ASP A 46 9.52 -5.76 -5.29
CA ASP A 46 9.93 -7.10 -4.86
C ASP A 46 9.32 -7.50 -3.52
N ILE A 47 9.20 -6.57 -2.58
CA ILE A 47 8.56 -6.81 -1.29
C ILE A 47 7.04 -6.93 -1.46
N GLU A 48 6.42 -6.01 -2.21
CA GLU A 48 4.97 -6.06 -2.48
C GLU A 48 4.54 -7.34 -3.20
N ALA A 49 5.40 -7.93 -4.05
CA ALA A 49 5.14 -9.21 -4.70
C ALA A 49 5.00 -10.39 -3.71
N THR A 50 5.49 -10.25 -2.46
CA THR A 50 5.31 -11.26 -1.41
C THR A 50 3.96 -11.16 -0.68
N TYR A 51 3.23 -10.06 -0.90
CA TYR A 51 1.97 -9.72 -0.22
C TYR A 51 2.06 -9.56 1.32
N ASP A 52 3.25 -9.68 1.93
CA ASP A 52 3.43 -9.39 3.35
C ASP A 52 3.46 -7.88 3.59
N ARG A 53 2.27 -7.33 3.80
CA ARG A 53 2.08 -5.90 4.11
C ARG A 53 2.08 -5.61 5.61
N SER A 54 2.54 -6.55 6.44
CA SER A 54 2.49 -6.41 7.90
C SER A 54 3.35 -5.24 8.39
N LEU A 55 2.96 -4.64 9.51
CA LEU A 55 3.82 -3.65 10.19
C LEU A 55 5.20 -4.20 10.54
N ARG A 56 5.31 -5.52 10.82
CA ARG A 56 6.61 -6.16 11.05
C ARG A 56 7.49 -6.08 9.81
N ARG A 57 6.97 -6.50 8.65
CA ARG A 57 7.70 -6.40 7.39
C ARG A 57 8.09 -4.95 7.11
N PHE A 58 7.19 -4.00 7.35
CA PHE A 58 7.42 -2.57 7.18
C PHE A 58 8.54 -2.01 8.05
N VAL A 59 8.70 -2.46 9.29
CA VAL A 59 9.82 -2.02 10.14
C VAL A 59 11.11 -2.71 9.70
N SER A 60 11.07 -4.01 9.43
CA SER A 60 12.29 -4.78 9.15
C SER A 60 13.04 -4.39 7.88
N HIS A 61 12.39 -3.83 6.86
CA HIS A 61 13.07 -3.38 5.63
C HIS A 61 13.47 -1.90 5.64
N LEU A 62 13.17 -1.16 6.72
CA LEU A 62 13.65 0.20 6.92
C LEU A 62 15.01 0.25 7.62
N ASP A 63 15.36 -0.82 8.34
CA ASP A 63 16.63 -0.95 9.08
C ASP A 63 17.75 -1.60 8.25
N THR A 64 17.52 -1.79 6.95
CA THR A 64 18.47 -2.36 5.97
C THR A 64 18.97 -1.29 5.01
#